data_AF-A0A1I5W9L8-F1
#
_entry.id   AF-A0A1I5W9L8-F1
#
_cell.length_a   1.000
_cell.length_b   1.000
_cell.length_c   1.000
_cell.angle_alpha   90.00
_cell.angle_beta   90.00
_cell.angle_gamma   90.00
#
_symmetry.space_group_name_H-M   'P 1'
#
loop_
_entity.id
_entity.type
_entity.pdbx_description
1 polymer ?
#
loop_
_entity_poly.entity_id
_entity_poly.type
_entity_poly.pdbx_seq_one_letter_code
_entity_poly.pdbx_strand_id
1 'polypeptide(L)'
;MIEEFVSARIQKILAERKWTPYKLYKVCDCSRNSVYNAVSGESDIRISTLESICKALDMSIFEFFDMNLDVEALTTGQEKKVLSLFREMNVDGRNRAIGYLEALVEKEK
;
A
#
# COMPACT_ATOMS: atom_id res chain seq x y z
N MET A 1 -2.09 -2.97 18.10
CA MET A 1 -1.27 -1.72 17.98
C MET A 1 -0.67 -1.66 16.57
N ILE A 2 -0.22 -0.50 16.07
CA ILE A 2 0.30 -0.39 14.67
C ILE A 2 1.59 -1.22 14.48
N GLU A 3 2.36 -1.36 15.54
CA GLU A 3 3.60 -2.12 15.64
C GLU A 3 3.37 -3.61 15.43
N GLU A 4 2.30 -4.16 16.02
CA GLU A 4 1.88 -5.55 15.82
C GLU A 4 1.50 -5.83 14.36
N PHE A 5 0.81 -4.87 13.71
CA PHE A 5 0.49 -4.98 12.30
C PHE A 5 1.74 -4.98 11.42
N VAL A 6 2.65 -4.02 11.65
CA VAL A 6 3.91 -3.90 10.89
C VAL A 6 4.74 -5.18 11.05
N SER A 7 4.90 -5.66 12.29
CA SER A 7 5.61 -6.89 12.60
C SER A 7 4.99 -8.10 11.88
N ALA A 8 3.69 -8.31 12.01
CA ALA A 8 2.99 -9.41 11.35
C ALA A 8 3.12 -9.35 9.81
N ARG A 9 3.05 -8.15 9.23
CA ARG A 9 3.21 -7.94 7.79
C ARG A 9 4.62 -8.27 7.31
N ILE A 10 5.65 -7.79 8.02
CA ILE A 10 7.04 -8.13 7.71
C ILE A 10 7.24 -9.65 7.78
N GLN A 11 6.78 -10.30 8.86
CA GLN A 11 6.91 -11.75 9.02
C GLN A 11 6.24 -12.53 7.90
N LYS A 12 5.04 -12.12 7.47
CA LYS A 12 4.33 -12.73 6.34
C LYS A 12 5.15 -12.65 5.04
N ILE A 13 5.66 -11.46 4.69
CA ILE A 13 6.46 -11.27 3.47
C ILE A 13 7.76 -12.09 3.52
N LEU A 14 8.42 -12.12 4.68
CA LEU A 14 9.62 -12.93 4.86
C LEU A 14 9.33 -14.42 4.71
N ALA A 15 8.22 -14.91 5.24
CA ALA A 15 7.79 -16.31 5.09
C ALA A 15 7.51 -16.66 3.61
N GLU A 16 6.76 -15.82 2.89
CA GLU A 16 6.47 -15.99 1.45
C GLU A 16 7.75 -16.04 0.60
N ARG A 17 8.75 -15.23 0.94
CA ARG A 17 10.05 -15.18 0.24
C ARG A 17 11.07 -16.19 0.75
N LYS A 18 10.77 -16.95 1.82
CA LYS A 18 11.73 -17.80 2.55
C LYS A 18 12.97 -17.03 3.02
N TRP A 19 12.78 -15.81 3.50
CA TRP A 19 13.84 -14.97 4.04
C TRP A 19 13.89 -15.07 5.56
N THR A 20 15.09 -14.99 6.11
CA THR A 20 15.30 -14.80 7.55
C THR A 20 15.36 -13.30 7.85
N PRO A 21 15.07 -12.87 9.11
CA PRO A 21 15.30 -11.48 9.53
C PRO A 21 16.75 -11.04 9.30
N TYR A 22 17.71 -11.95 9.46
CA TYR A 22 19.11 -11.71 9.13
C TYR A 22 19.33 -11.37 7.66
N LYS A 23 18.66 -12.10 6.74
CA LYS A 23 18.73 -11.83 5.31
C LYS A 23 18.15 -10.45 4.97
N LEU A 24 17.01 -10.09 5.56
CA LEU A 24 16.43 -8.75 5.43
C LEU A 24 17.41 -7.67 5.90
N TYR A 25 18.03 -7.86 7.06
CA TYR A 25 19.06 -6.94 7.56
C TYR A 25 20.23 -6.75 6.58
N LYS A 26 20.66 -7.81 5.89
CA LYS A 26 21.78 -7.70 4.93
C LYS A 26 21.48 -6.85 3.70
N VAL A 27 20.20 -6.65 3.39
CA VAL A 27 19.76 -5.84 2.24
C VAL A 27 19.03 -4.56 2.66
N CYS A 28 18.75 -4.39 3.96
CA CYS A 28 18.20 -3.14 4.51
C CYS A 28 19.31 -2.12 4.74
N ASP A 29 19.04 -0.89 4.35
CA ASP A 29 19.84 0.26 4.73
C ASP A 29 19.47 0.76 6.14
N CYS A 30 19.54 -0.14 7.12
CA CYS A 30 19.15 0.14 8.50
C CYS A 30 19.90 -0.75 9.49
N SER A 31 19.94 -0.33 10.77
CA SER A 31 20.69 -1.08 11.78
C SER A 31 20.07 -2.46 12.02
N ARG A 32 20.90 -3.44 12.42
CA ARG A 32 20.41 -4.77 12.81
C ARG A 32 19.34 -4.66 13.89
N ASN A 33 19.57 -3.84 14.91
CA ASN A 33 18.61 -3.68 16.01
C ASN A 33 17.26 -3.15 15.49
N SER A 34 17.29 -2.18 14.57
CA SER A 34 16.08 -1.61 13.95
C SER A 34 15.26 -2.66 13.19
N VAL A 35 15.92 -3.55 12.43
CA VAL A 35 15.23 -4.64 11.73
C VAL A 35 14.62 -5.63 12.72
N TYR A 36 15.39 -6.04 13.73
CA TYR A 36 14.93 -7.06 14.68
C TYR A 36 13.78 -6.53 15.54
N ASN A 37 13.85 -5.28 15.99
CA ASN A 37 12.74 -4.61 16.69
C ASN A 37 11.48 -4.53 15.81
N ALA A 38 11.63 -4.14 14.53
CA ALA A 38 10.51 -4.08 13.61
C ALA A 38 9.88 -5.46 13.35
N VAL A 39 10.71 -6.52 13.30
CA VAL A 39 10.27 -7.90 13.11
C VAL A 39 9.65 -8.49 14.39
N SER A 40 10.13 -8.11 15.58
CA SER A 40 9.56 -8.57 16.85
C SER A 40 8.32 -7.78 17.26
N GLY A 41 8.09 -6.60 16.68
CA GLY A 41 7.04 -5.68 17.10
C GLY A 41 7.36 -4.97 18.42
N GLU A 42 8.63 -4.99 18.84
CA GLU A 42 9.09 -4.29 20.02
C GLU A 42 9.49 -2.85 19.65
N SER A 43 9.07 -1.87 20.46
CA SER A 43 9.40 -0.43 20.36
C SER A 43 8.78 0.37 19.20
N ASP A 44 8.84 1.70 19.35
CA ASP A 44 8.31 2.70 18.41
C ASP A 44 9.11 2.69 17.09
N ILE A 45 8.53 2.08 16.05
CA ILE A 45 9.14 1.94 14.73
C ILE A 45 9.03 3.28 14.01
N ARG A 46 10.16 4.00 13.89
CA ARG A 46 10.23 5.22 13.08
C ARG A 46 9.87 4.94 11.62
N ILE A 47 9.14 5.87 11.01
CA ILE A 47 8.76 5.82 9.59
C ILE A 47 9.99 5.58 8.69
N SER A 48 11.11 6.25 8.95
CA SER A 48 12.35 6.07 8.17
C SER A 48 12.90 4.63 8.18
N THR A 49 12.75 3.93 9.30
CA THR A 49 13.12 2.51 9.41
C THR A 49 12.20 1.66 8.55
N LEU A 50 10.89 1.94 8.61
CA LEU A 50 9.90 1.22 7.82
C LEU A 50 10.10 1.44 6.32
N GLU A 51 10.38 2.68 5.88
CA GLU A 51 10.72 2.98 4.48
C GLU A 51 11.95 2.22 4.00
N SER A 52 12.99 2.13 4.84
CA SER A 52 14.21 1.37 4.53
C SER A 52 13.92 -0.12 4.37
N ILE A 53 13.04 -0.67 5.21
CA ILE A 53 12.58 -2.05 5.11
C ILE A 53 11.75 -2.27 3.84
N CYS A 54 10.80 -1.37 3.52
CA CYS A 54 9.98 -1.46 2.32
C CYS A 54 10.85 -1.45 1.05
N LYS A 55 11.83 -0.53 0.99
CA LYS A 55 12.79 -0.46 -0.10
C LYS A 55 13.60 -1.75 -0.24
N ALA A 56 14.05 -2.35 0.87
CA ALA A 56 14.75 -3.63 0.87
C ALA A 56 13.87 -4.81 0.46
N LEU A 57 12.55 -4.70 0.66
CA LEU A 57 11.55 -5.64 0.18
C LEU A 57 11.09 -5.34 -1.26
N ASP A 58 11.66 -4.34 -1.93
CA ASP A 58 11.25 -3.91 -3.28
C ASP A 58 9.76 -3.59 -3.36
N MET A 59 9.28 -2.81 -2.39
CA MET A 59 7.90 -2.33 -2.33
C MET A 59 7.82 -0.92 -1.75
N SER A 60 6.76 -0.21 -2.10
CA SER A 60 6.42 1.08 -1.51
C SER A 60 5.78 0.92 -0.13
N ILE A 61 5.79 2.01 0.64
CA ILE A 61 5.08 2.05 1.93
C ILE A 61 3.56 1.86 1.75
N PHE A 62 3.01 2.30 0.62
CA PHE A 62 1.61 2.08 0.27
C PHE A 62 1.35 0.59 0.11
N GLU A 63 2.09 -0.12 -0.75
CA GLU A 63 1.96 -1.58 -0.95
C GLU A 63 2.21 -2.39 0.33
N PHE A 64 3.03 -1.87 1.25
CA PHE A 64 3.27 -2.50 2.53
C PHE A 64 2.00 -2.50 3.40
N PHE A 65 1.34 -1.35 3.55
CA PHE A 65 0.09 -1.20 4.31
C PHE A 65 -1.16 -1.65 3.54
N ASP A 66 -1.03 -1.83 2.22
CA ASP A 66 -2.10 -2.25 1.35
C ASP A 66 -2.39 -3.76 1.40
N MET A 67 -2.77 -4.26 2.59
CA MET A 67 -3.54 -5.51 2.69
C MET A 67 -5.05 -5.27 2.60
N ASN A 68 -5.50 -4.01 2.58
CA ASN A 68 -6.91 -3.61 2.70
C ASN A 68 -7.28 -2.30 1.98
N LEU A 69 -6.45 -1.70 1.12
CA LEU A 69 -7.05 -0.89 0.02
C LEU A 69 -7.51 -1.89 -1.03
N ASP A 70 -8.48 -2.70 -0.60
CA ASP A 70 -9.49 -3.17 -1.51
C ASP A 70 -10.14 -1.85 -1.97
N VAL A 71 -9.62 -1.28 -3.07
CA VAL A 71 -10.33 -0.25 -3.83
C VAL A 71 -11.75 -0.78 -4.06
N GLU A 72 -11.88 -2.10 -4.14
CA GLU A 72 -13.10 -2.87 -4.11
C GLU A 72 -13.97 -2.82 -2.83
N ALA A 73 -13.45 -2.55 -1.63
CA ALA A 73 -14.23 -2.35 -0.40
C ALA A 73 -14.52 -0.86 -0.12
N LEU A 74 -13.73 0.04 -0.71
CA LEU A 74 -13.93 1.49 -0.62
C LEU A 74 -14.83 2.05 -1.72
N THR A 75 -15.21 1.22 -2.70
CA THR A 75 -16.04 1.65 -3.80
C THR A 75 -17.29 0.80 -3.95
N THR A 76 -18.44 1.47 -4.12
CA THR A 76 -19.68 0.78 -4.49
C THR A 76 -19.51 0.04 -5.83
N GLY A 77 -20.37 -0.94 -6.12
CA GLY A 77 -20.33 -1.66 -7.41
C GLY A 77 -20.40 -0.72 -8.63
N GLN A 78 -21.06 0.43 -8.48
CA GLN A 78 -21.13 1.47 -9.52
C GLN A 78 -19.80 2.21 -9.68
N GLU A 79 -19.14 2.57 -8.59
CA GLU A 79 -17.82 3.22 -8.63
C GLU A 79 -16.75 2.31 -9.26
N LYS A 80 -16.74 0.99 -8.95
CA LYS A 80 -15.85 0.03 -9.63
C LYS A 80 -16.06 0.03 -11.15
N LYS A 81 -17.33 0.08 -11.58
CA LYS A 81 -17.69 0.10 -13.00
C LYS A 81 -17.24 1.39 -13.68
N VAL A 82 -17.36 2.53 -13.00
CA VAL A 82 -16.87 3.81 -13.51
C VAL A 82 -15.35 3.78 -13.68
N LEU A 83 -14.61 3.29 -12.68
CA LEU A 83 -13.15 3.21 -12.74
C LEU A 83 -12.64 2.27 -13.84
N SER A 84 -13.28 1.12 -14.05
CA SER A 84 -12.86 0.19 -15.12
C SER A 84 -13.08 0.79 -16.50
N LEU A 85 -14.26 1.36 -16.75
CA LEU A 85 -14.55 2.06 -18.00
C LEU A 85 -13.58 3.21 -18.24
N PHE A 86 -13.27 4.00 -17.21
CA PHE A 86 -12.37 5.16 -17.32
C PHE A 86 -10.93 4.76 -17.68
N ARG A 87 -10.44 3.61 -17.17
CA ARG A 87 -9.10 3.09 -17.48
C ARG A 87 -8.97 2.59 -18.92
N GLU A 88 -10.05 2.08 -19.50
CA GLU A 88 -10.09 1.62 -20.91
C GLU A 88 -10.17 2.79 -21.93
N MET A 89 -10.58 3.98 -21.49
CA MET A 89 -10.70 5.14 -22.36
C MET A 89 -9.34 5.74 -22.77
N ASN A 90 -9.30 6.31 -23.97
CA ASN A 90 -8.21 7.20 -24.39
C ASN A 90 -8.35 8.60 -23.74
N VAL A 91 -7.37 9.48 -23.98
CA VAL A 91 -7.31 10.82 -23.35
C VAL A 91 -8.56 11.65 -23.64
N ASP A 92 -9.04 11.67 -24.88
CA ASP A 92 -10.25 12.40 -25.26
C ASP A 92 -11.51 11.84 -24.56
N GLY A 93 -11.64 10.52 -24.52
CA GLY A 93 -12.74 9.84 -23.83
C GLY A 93 -12.77 10.15 -22.34
N ARG A 94 -11.61 10.18 -21.67
CA ARG A 94 -11.50 10.56 -20.26
C ARG A 94 -11.93 12.00 -20.00
N ASN A 95 -11.50 12.94 -20.85
CA ASN A 95 -11.89 14.35 -20.72
C ASN A 95 -13.41 14.53 -20.85
N ARG A 96 -14.03 13.84 -21.82
CA ARG A 96 -15.49 13.86 -21.99
C ARG A 96 -16.23 13.19 -20.82
N ALA A 97 -15.71 12.07 -20.31
CA ALA A 97 -16.29 11.39 -19.15
C ALA A 97 -16.28 12.27 -17.89
N ILE A 98 -15.17 12.98 -17.61
CA ILE A 98 -15.09 13.92 -16.50
C ILE A 98 -16.12 15.05 -16.67
N GLY A 99 -16.16 15.71 -17.82
CA GLY A 99 -17.11 16.81 -18.04
C GLY A 99 -18.58 16.38 -17.91
N TYR A 100 -18.90 15.16 -18.30
CA TYR A 100 -20.24 14.59 -18.09
C TYR A 100 -20.55 14.35 -16.60
N LEU A 101 -19.60 13.77 -15.85
CA LEU A 101 -19.76 13.57 -14.41
C LEU A 101 -19.87 14.90 -13.66
N GLU A 102 -19.07 15.91 -14.02
CA GLU A 102 -19.16 17.27 -13.49
C GLU A 102 -20.54 17.89 -13.74
N ALA A 103 -21.08 17.73 -14.95
CA ALA A 103 -22.43 18.19 -15.27
C ALA A 103 -23.54 17.47 -14.47
N LEU A 104 -23.32 16.20 -14.09
CA LEU A 104 -24.24 15.46 -13.22
C LEU A 104 -24.14 15.84 -11.74
N VAL A 105 -22.97 16.32 -11.29
CA VAL A 105 -22.78 16.87 -9.94
C VAL A 105 -23.47 18.23 -9.80
N GLU A 106 -23.48 19.04 -10.87
CA GLU A 106 -24.21 20.31 -10.92
C GLU A 106 -25.72 20.11 -11.23
N LYS A 107 -26.49 19.76 -10.19
CA LYS A 107 -27.89 20.17 -9.87
C LYS A 107 -28.74 19.02 -9.34
N GLU A 108 -29.06 19.10 -8.05
CA GLU A 108 -30.47 19.20 -7.65
C GLU A 108 -30.69 20.69 -7.29
N LYS A 109 -31.60 21.35 -8.03
CA LYS A 109 -32.21 22.62 -7.62
C LYS A 109 -33.59 22.32 -7.06
#